data_AF-A0A926FKR7-F1
#
_entry.id   AF-A0A926FKR7-F1
#
_cell.length_a   1.000
_cell.length_b   1.000
_cell.length_c   1.000
_cell.angle_alpha   90.00
_cell.angle_beta   90.00
_cell.angle_gamma   90.00
#
_symmetry.space_group_name_H-M   'P 1'
#
loop_
_entity.id
_entity.type
_entity.pdbx_description
1 polymer ?
#
loop_
_entity_poly.entity_id
_entity_poly.type
_entity_poly.pdbx_seq_one_letter_code
_entity_poly.pdbx_strand_id
1 'polypeptide(L)'
;MANLPTLPEAPAAVLPVLGPETPRRKAPLAPRRKTRPIRLGNVVIGGGAPITVQSMTKTETADVDATLWQIRDMIMAGCEVVRVTANNLEAADVFDRLVAGSSVPIIADVHFDYRCAIRVMEKGVTGLRLNPGNIGARWKVEEVTRMAKDKGIPIRIG
;
A
#
# COMPACT_ATOMS: atom_id res chain seq x y z
N MET A 1 1.06 40.96 -22.40
CA MET A 1 0.87 39.53 -22.66
C MET A 1 2.23 38.85 -22.55
N ALA A 2 2.50 38.19 -21.44
CA ALA A 2 3.78 37.49 -21.22
C ALA A 2 3.63 36.03 -21.67
N ASN A 3 4.47 35.61 -22.61
CA ASN A 3 4.57 34.21 -23.03
C ASN A 3 5.11 33.36 -21.87
N LEU A 4 4.30 32.44 -21.36
CA LEU A 4 4.80 31.36 -20.52
C LEU A 4 5.61 30.38 -21.38
N PRO A 5 6.78 29.90 -20.92
CA PRO A 5 7.50 28.84 -21.61
C PRO A 5 6.71 27.53 -21.48
N THR A 6 6.48 26.87 -22.62
CA THR A 6 5.97 25.50 -22.68
C THR A 6 6.95 24.55 -22.00
N LEU A 7 6.47 23.80 -21.01
CA LEU A 7 7.24 22.71 -20.40
C LEU A 7 7.55 21.63 -21.45
N PRO A 8 8.75 21.02 -21.41
CA PRO A 8 9.07 19.93 -22.34
C PRO A 8 8.18 18.72 -22.06
N GLU A 9 7.65 18.11 -23.11
CA GLU A 9 6.94 16.83 -23.00
C GLU A 9 7.87 15.79 -22.38
N ALA A 10 7.41 15.14 -21.31
CA ALA A 10 8.13 14.04 -20.70
C ALA A 10 8.20 12.89 -21.72
N PRO A 11 9.38 12.30 -21.98
CA PRO A 11 9.47 11.16 -22.88
C PRO A 11 8.62 10.01 -22.31
N ALA A 12 7.82 9.38 -23.17
CA ALA A 12 7.10 8.16 -22.82
C ALA A 12 8.09 7.15 -22.26
N ALA A 13 8.00 6.87 -20.95
CA ALA A 13 8.85 5.92 -20.29
C ALA A 13 8.53 4.52 -20.84
N VAL A 14 9.33 4.07 -21.81
CA VAL A 14 9.37 2.65 -22.18
C VAL A 14 9.94 1.93 -20.96
N LEU A 15 9.06 1.31 -20.17
CA LEU A 15 9.46 0.48 -19.05
C LEU A 15 10.41 -0.61 -19.56
N PRO A 16 11.57 -0.82 -18.93
CA PRO A 16 12.45 -1.90 -19.33
C PRO A 16 11.71 -3.22 -19.11
N VAL A 17 11.60 -4.01 -20.18
CA VAL A 17 11.19 -5.42 -20.08
C VAL A 17 12.23 -6.09 -19.20
N LEU A 18 11.81 -6.49 -17.99
CA LEU A 18 12.65 -7.23 -17.06
C LEU A 18 13.14 -8.51 -17.77
N GLY A 19 14.46 -8.58 -18.00
CA GLY A 19 15.12 -9.77 -18.54
C GLY A 19 15.06 -10.96 -17.56
N PRO A 20 15.39 -12.18 -18.03
CA PRO A 20 15.10 -13.45 -17.36
C PRO A 20 15.90 -13.76 -16.07
N GLU A 21 16.73 -12.84 -15.58
CA GLU A 21 17.58 -13.06 -14.40
C GLU A 21 16.89 -12.58 -13.11
N THR A 22 15.68 -13.09 -12.85
CA THR A 22 15.07 -13.01 -11.51
C THR A 22 15.98 -13.81 -10.57
N PRO A 23 16.41 -13.27 -9.40
CA PRO A 23 17.23 -14.04 -8.46
C PRO A 23 16.52 -15.36 -8.17
N ARG A 24 17.17 -16.49 -8.48
CA ARG A 24 16.59 -17.82 -8.27
C ARG A 24 16.11 -17.90 -6.83
N ARG A 25 14.78 -17.98 -6.63
CA ARG A 25 14.20 -18.22 -5.31
C ARG A 25 14.82 -19.52 -4.79
N LYS A 26 15.67 -19.42 -3.77
CA LYS A 26 16.25 -20.60 -3.10
C LYS A 26 15.12 -21.54 -2.69
N ALA A 27 15.37 -22.85 -2.75
CA ALA A 27 14.39 -23.84 -2.33
C ALA A 27 13.91 -23.56 -0.89
N PRO A 28 12.62 -23.80 -0.57
CA PRO A 28 12.11 -23.55 0.77
C PRO A 28 12.87 -24.38 1.80
N LEU A 29 13.27 -23.76 2.92
CA LEU A 29 13.96 -24.45 4.02
C LEU A 29 13.06 -25.48 4.73
N ALA A 30 11.74 -25.35 4.60
CA ALA A 30 10.75 -26.25 5.16
C ALA A 30 9.43 -26.17 4.35
N PRO A 31 8.54 -27.17 4.48
CA PRO A 31 7.20 -27.08 3.92
C PRO A 31 6.45 -25.84 4.42
N ARG A 32 5.83 -25.11 3.50
CA ARG A 32 5.10 -23.89 3.85
C ARG A 32 3.82 -24.22 4.61
N ARG A 33 3.55 -23.49 5.69
CA ARG A 33 2.31 -23.60 6.48
C ARG A 33 1.06 -23.39 5.60
N LYS A 34 0.10 -24.30 5.70
CA LYS A 34 -1.24 -24.14 5.11
C LYS A 34 -1.97 -22.98 5.77
N THR A 35 -2.45 -22.03 4.97
CA THR A 35 -3.11 -20.80 5.42
C THR A 35 -4.29 -20.50 4.49
N ARG A 36 -5.29 -19.76 4.99
CA ARG A 36 -6.34 -19.24 4.10
C ARG A 36 -5.74 -18.20 3.14
N PRO A 37 -6.17 -18.15 1.88
CA PRO A 37 -5.81 -17.04 1.00
C PRO A 37 -6.55 -15.76 1.43
N ILE A 38 -5.88 -14.62 1.30
CA ILE A 38 -6.48 -13.29 1.31
C ILE A 38 -6.11 -12.56 0.03
N ARG A 39 -6.98 -11.65 -0.42
CA ARG A 39 -6.71 -10.80 -1.58
C ARG A 39 -6.40 -9.39 -1.12
N LEU A 40 -5.33 -8.84 -1.67
CA LEU A 40 -4.93 -7.45 -1.56
C LEU A 40 -4.92 -6.91 -2.99
N GLY A 41 -6.09 -6.48 -3.49
CA GLY A 41 -6.25 -6.07 -4.88
C GLY A 41 -5.99 -7.24 -5.81
N ASN A 42 -4.99 -7.11 -6.68
CA ASN A 42 -4.52 -8.17 -7.58
C ASN A 42 -3.54 -9.17 -6.93
N VAL A 43 -3.04 -8.91 -5.72
CA VAL A 43 -2.08 -9.78 -5.01
C VAL A 43 -2.81 -10.77 -4.11
N VAL A 44 -2.43 -12.05 -4.17
CA VAL A 44 -2.95 -13.11 -3.27
C VAL A 44 -1.89 -13.46 -2.25
N ILE A 45 -2.23 -13.41 -0.97
CA ILE A 45 -1.33 -13.76 0.15
C ILE A 45 -1.87 -15.01 0.86
N GLY A 46 -0.99 -15.99 1.11
CA GLY A 46 -1.36 -17.26 1.72
C GLY A 46 -1.97 -18.24 0.72
N GLY A 47 -2.56 -19.34 1.20
CA GLY A 47 -3.23 -20.32 0.33
C GLY A 47 -2.32 -21.01 -0.70
N GLY A 48 -1.00 -20.96 -0.52
CA GLY A 48 -0.02 -21.48 -1.49
C GLY A 48 0.51 -20.45 -2.50
N ALA A 49 -0.13 -19.28 -2.63
CA ALA A 49 0.34 -18.20 -3.51
C ALA A 49 1.76 -17.73 -3.13
N PRO A 50 2.68 -17.42 -4.07
CA PRO A 50 4.08 -17.18 -3.77
C PRO A 50 4.33 -16.15 -2.63
N ILE A 51 5.46 -16.25 -1.92
CA ILE A 51 5.76 -15.27 -0.84
C ILE A 51 5.88 -13.88 -1.47
N THR A 52 5.04 -12.95 -1.00
CA THR A 52 4.98 -11.56 -1.45
C THR A 52 6.06 -10.72 -0.78
N VAL A 53 6.77 -9.90 -1.55
CA VAL A 53 7.72 -8.90 -1.04
C VAL A 53 6.99 -7.59 -0.75
N GLN A 54 7.02 -7.16 0.51
CA GLN A 54 6.42 -5.91 0.96
C GLN A 54 7.51 -4.96 1.49
N SER A 55 7.38 -3.66 1.20
CA SER A 55 8.21 -2.59 1.78
C SER A 55 7.34 -1.46 2.36
N MET A 56 7.97 -0.42 2.90
CA MET A 56 7.30 0.74 3.49
C MET A 56 8.02 2.04 3.08
N THR A 57 7.24 3.05 2.72
CA THR A 57 7.76 4.38 2.42
C THR A 57 8.35 5.07 3.66
N LYS A 58 9.22 6.04 3.42
CA LYS A 58 9.86 6.89 4.42
C LYS A 58 9.63 8.39 4.18
N THR A 59 9.05 8.75 3.04
CA THR A 59 8.67 10.12 2.71
C THR A 59 7.53 10.61 3.60
N GLU A 60 7.36 11.92 3.69
CA GLU A 60 6.14 12.51 4.24
C GLU A 60 4.98 12.16 3.32
N THR A 61 3.93 11.52 3.84
CA THR A 61 2.84 10.98 3.03
C THR A 61 2.09 12.08 2.30
N ALA A 62 1.93 13.25 2.95
CA ALA A 62 1.27 14.41 2.34
C ALA A 62 2.04 14.95 1.10
N ASP A 63 3.35 14.68 1.01
CA ASP A 63 4.11 14.89 -0.22
C ASP A 63 3.86 13.72 -1.18
N VAL A 64 2.79 13.87 -1.96
CA VAL A 64 2.32 12.85 -2.91
C VAL A 64 3.38 12.54 -3.97
N ASP A 65 4.07 13.55 -4.48
CA ASP A 65 5.01 13.36 -5.59
C ASP A 65 6.27 12.63 -5.12
N ALA A 66 6.82 13.02 -3.96
CA ALA A 66 7.95 12.30 -3.36
C ALA A 66 7.56 10.85 -3.00
N THR A 67 6.37 10.66 -2.45
CA THR A 67 5.88 9.33 -2.06
C THR A 67 5.65 8.43 -3.27
N LEU A 68 5.05 8.94 -4.35
CA LEU A 68 4.88 8.19 -5.60
C LEU A 68 6.21 7.87 -6.27
N TRP A 69 7.18 8.79 -6.21
CA TRP A 69 8.53 8.52 -6.72
C TRP A 69 9.19 7.37 -5.96
N GLN A 70 9.14 7.39 -4.63
CA GLN A 70 9.68 6.30 -3.83
C GLN A 70 8.92 4.97 -4.02
N ILE A 71 7.60 5.01 -4.20
CA ILE A 71 6.80 3.82 -4.54
C ILE A 71 7.32 3.20 -5.85
N ARG A 72 7.57 4.01 -6.88
CA ARG A 72 8.11 3.54 -8.16
C ARG A 72 9.48 2.88 -7.99
N ASP A 73 10.37 3.47 -7.21
CA ASP A 73 11.69 2.89 -6.91
C ASP A 73 11.57 1.52 -6.23
N MET A 74 10.66 1.38 -5.26
CA MET A 74 10.41 0.10 -4.60
C MET A 74 9.88 -0.95 -5.57
N ILE A 75 8.96 -0.57 -6.46
CA ILE A 75 8.41 -1.47 -7.48
C ILE A 75 9.53 -1.94 -8.43
N MET A 76 10.40 -1.02 -8.87
CA MET A 76 11.56 -1.35 -9.72
C MET A 76 12.54 -2.30 -9.03
N ALA A 77 12.65 -2.25 -7.71
CA ALA A 77 13.42 -3.19 -6.90
C ALA A 77 12.71 -4.53 -6.62
N GLY A 78 11.49 -4.74 -7.14
CA GLY A 78 10.72 -5.97 -7.00
C GLY A 78 9.75 -5.99 -5.82
N CYS A 79 9.38 -4.82 -5.27
CA CYS A 79 8.33 -4.73 -4.26
C CYS A 79 6.94 -4.98 -4.89
N GLU A 80 6.17 -5.88 -4.28
CA GLU A 80 4.85 -6.30 -4.78
C GLU A 80 3.69 -5.62 -4.02
N VAL A 81 3.97 -5.07 -2.84
CA VAL A 81 3.00 -4.36 -1.98
C VAL A 81 3.72 -3.27 -1.21
N VAL A 82 3.19 -2.05 -1.23
CA VAL A 82 3.80 -0.93 -0.50
C VAL A 82 2.93 -0.52 0.69
N ARG A 83 3.56 -0.32 1.84
CA ARG A 83 2.92 0.28 3.01
C ARG A 83 3.26 1.77 3.10
N VAL A 84 2.26 2.58 3.40
CA VAL A 84 2.38 4.04 3.55
C VAL A 84 1.75 4.45 4.86
N THR A 85 2.38 5.35 5.61
CA THR A 85 1.86 5.80 6.91
C THR A 85 0.68 6.76 6.74
N ALA A 86 -0.34 6.60 7.57
CA ALA A 86 -1.45 7.54 7.74
C ALA A 86 -1.46 8.00 9.21
N ASN A 87 -0.50 8.87 9.54
CA ASN A 87 -0.23 9.36 10.89
C ASN A 87 -1.15 10.51 11.31
N ASN A 88 -1.76 11.21 10.36
CA ASN A 88 -2.73 12.28 10.59
C ASN A 88 -3.76 12.32 9.42
N LEU A 89 -4.77 13.18 9.54
CA LEU A 89 -5.83 13.29 8.52
C LEU A 89 -5.34 13.86 7.19
N GLU A 90 -4.36 14.76 7.20
CA GLU A 90 -3.76 15.33 5.99
C GLU A 90 -3.06 14.24 5.16
N ALA A 91 -2.27 13.39 5.81
CA ALA A 91 -1.67 12.20 5.20
C ALA A 91 -2.75 11.21 4.72
N ALA A 92 -3.82 11.02 5.49
CA ALA A 92 -4.93 10.14 5.09
C ALA A 92 -5.71 10.67 3.87
N ASP A 93 -5.80 11.98 3.71
CA ASP A 93 -6.61 12.64 2.68
C ASP A 93 -6.06 12.47 1.26
N VAL A 94 -4.75 12.23 1.13
CA VAL A 94 -4.09 12.07 -0.16
C VAL A 94 -4.00 10.62 -0.65
N PHE A 95 -4.54 9.65 0.10
CA PHE A 95 -4.44 8.22 -0.26
C PHE A 95 -5.11 7.88 -1.60
N ASP A 96 -6.14 8.62 -2.02
CA ASP A 96 -6.78 8.44 -3.32
C ASP A 96 -5.78 8.67 -4.47
N ARG A 97 -4.98 9.73 -4.36
CA ARG A 97 -3.90 10.05 -5.31
C ARG A 97 -2.82 8.98 -5.31
N LEU A 98 -2.44 8.48 -4.12
CA LEU A 98 -1.42 7.43 -3.99
C LEU A 98 -1.89 6.10 -4.58
N VAL A 99 -3.15 5.71 -4.30
CA VAL A 99 -3.75 4.50 -4.84
C VAL A 99 -3.88 4.60 -6.36
N ALA A 100 -4.35 5.74 -6.89
CA ALA A 100 -4.45 5.95 -8.33
C ALA A 100 -3.08 5.98 -9.04
N GLY A 101 -2.03 6.45 -8.36
CA GLY A 101 -0.68 6.57 -8.91
C GLY A 101 0.21 5.34 -8.76
N SER A 102 -0.25 4.28 -8.07
CA SER A 102 0.53 3.07 -7.80
C SER A 102 0.04 1.88 -8.63
N SER A 103 0.96 1.15 -9.27
CA SER A 103 0.65 -0.10 -9.96
C SER A 103 0.61 -1.33 -9.05
N VAL A 104 1.01 -1.17 -7.78
CA VAL A 104 0.96 -2.23 -6.76
C VAL A 104 0.01 -1.82 -5.63
N PRO A 105 -0.60 -2.79 -4.91
CA PRO A 105 -1.45 -2.49 -3.78
C PRO A 105 -0.78 -1.62 -2.71
N ILE A 106 -1.54 -0.65 -2.21
CA ILE A 106 -1.14 0.18 -1.07
C ILE A 106 -1.82 -0.33 0.21
N ILE A 107 -1.04 -0.47 1.28
CA ILE A 107 -1.50 -0.71 2.64
C ILE A 107 -1.33 0.57 3.46
N ALA A 108 -2.40 1.07 4.07
CA ALA A 108 -2.29 2.17 5.03
C ALA A 108 -1.81 1.64 6.39
N ASP A 109 -0.81 2.29 6.98
CA ASP A 109 -0.34 2.05 8.34
C ASP A 109 -0.90 3.09 9.30
N VAL A 110 -1.88 2.70 10.11
CA VAL A 110 -2.55 3.59 11.07
C VAL A 110 -2.16 3.20 12.48
N HIS A 111 -1.62 4.16 13.22
CA HIS A 111 -1.07 3.90 14.55
C HIS A 111 -2.10 4.11 15.67
N PHE A 112 -2.83 5.23 15.66
CA PHE A 112 -3.64 5.66 16.82
C PHE A 112 -5.05 6.15 16.46
N ASP A 113 -5.19 6.99 15.44
CA ASP A 113 -6.47 7.64 15.15
C ASP A 113 -7.35 6.78 14.23
N TYR A 114 -8.44 6.25 14.78
CA TYR A 114 -9.43 5.49 14.02
C TYR A 114 -10.01 6.29 12.83
N ARG A 115 -10.09 7.62 12.93
CA ARG A 115 -10.58 8.48 11.82
C ARG A 115 -9.67 8.41 10.61
N CYS A 116 -8.35 8.26 10.81
CA CYS A 116 -7.42 8.02 9.72
C CYS A 116 -7.69 6.67 9.06
N ALA A 117 -7.97 5.62 9.85
CA ALA A 117 -8.32 4.30 9.32
C ALA A 117 -9.62 4.33 8.50
N ILE A 118 -10.65 5.04 8.96
CA ILE A 118 -11.87 5.25 8.20
C ILE A 118 -11.55 6.00 6.90
N ARG A 119 -10.86 7.16 6.99
CA ARG A 119 -10.54 8.01 5.84
C ARG A 119 -9.78 7.28 4.74
N VAL A 120 -8.71 6.55 5.06
CA VAL A 120 -7.93 5.81 4.04
C VAL A 120 -8.75 4.71 3.35
N MET A 121 -9.72 4.10 4.04
CA MET A 121 -10.65 3.14 3.45
C MET A 121 -11.72 3.81 2.56
N GLU A 122 -12.12 5.05 2.86
CA GLU A 122 -12.92 5.89 1.94
C GLU A 122 -12.13 6.20 0.67
N LYS A 123 -10.83 6.47 0.83
CA LYS A 123 -9.87 6.81 -0.22
C LYS A 123 -9.36 5.63 -1.04
N GLY A 124 -9.88 4.42 -0.80
CA GLY A 124 -9.68 3.26 -1.68
C GLY A 124 -8.41 2.45 -1.40
N VAL A 125 -7.83 2.56 -0.20
CA VAL A 125 -6.68 1.72 0.16
C VAL A 125 -6.99 0.23 0.04
N THR A 126 -6.01 -0.56 -0.39
CA THR A 126 -6.22 -1.98 -0.65
C THR A 126 -6.14 -2.84 0.60
N GLY A 127 -5.45 -2.37 1.63
CA GLY A 127 -5.35 -3.04 2.93
C GLY A 127 -5.06 -2.05 4.05
N LEU A 128 -5.32 -2.49 5.28
CA LEU A 128 -5.06 -1.69 6.47
C LEU A 128 -4.11 -2.46 7.40
N ARG A 129 -3.16 -1.77 8.02
CA ARG A 129 -2.46 -2.25 9.20
C ARG A 129 -2.77 -1.37 10.40
N LEU A 130 -3.11 -2.01 11.51
CA LEU A 130 -3.32 -1.35 12.79
C LEU A 130 -2.96 -2.25 13.96
N ASN A 131 -2.81 -1.66 15.14
CA ASN A 131 -2.81 -2.37 16.40
C ASN A 131 -4.09 -2.01 17.18
N PRO A 132 -5.02 -2.95 17.44
CA PRO A 132 -6.26 -2.65 18.15
C PRO A 132 -6.03 -1.99 19.52
N GLY A 133 -4.93 -2.35 20.22
CA GLY A 133 -4.58 -1.75 21.51
C GLY A 133 -4.27 -0.25 21.45
N ASN A 134 -3.87 0.26 20.28
CA ASN A 134 -3.51 1.68 20.09
C ASN A 134 -4.68 2.54 19.56
N ILE A 135 -5.73 1.91 19.02
CA ILE A 135 -6.89 2.62 18.43
C ILE A 135 -7.81 3.21 19.52
N GLY A 136 -7.74 2.65 20.73
CA GLY A 136 -8.45 3.14 21.91
C GLY A 136 -9.73 2.36 22.20
N ALA A 137 -10.83 3.08 22.41
CA ALA A 137 -12.09 2.49 22.87
C ALA A 137 -12.64 1.42 21.90
N ARG A 138 -13.27 0.39 22.45
CA ARG A 138 -13.81 -0.77 21.70
C ARG A 138 -14.69 -0.36 20.52
N TRP A 139 -15.57 0.64 20.70
CA TRP A 139 -16.46 1.10 19.64
C TRP A 139 -15.71 1.64 18.41
N LYS A 140 -14.51 2.22 18.59
CA LYS A 140 -13.67 2.70 17.49
C LYS A 140 -13.11 1.54 16.67
N VAL A 141 -12.68 0.46 17.34
CA VAL A 141 -12.22 -0.77 16.69
C VAL A 141 -13.37 -1.44 15.96
N GLU A 142 -14.57 -1.48 16.56
CA GLU A 142 -15.78 -2.02 15.93
C GLU A 142 -16.17 -1.23 14.68
N GLU A 143 -16.05 0.09 14.70
CA GLU A 143 -16.31 0.94 13.53
C GLU A 143 -15.34 0.65 12.39
N VAL A 144 -14.03 0.60 12.67
CA VAL A 144 -13.01 0.27 11.66
C VAL A 144 -13.20 -1.13 11.09
N THR A 145 -13.44 -2.13 11.94
CA THR A 145 -13.62 -3.52 11.50
C THR A 145 -14.92 -3.74 10.72
N ARG A 146 -16.01 -3.04 11.09
CA ARG A 146 -17.27 -3.04 10.34
C ARG A 146 -17.04 -2.50 8.93
N MET A 147 -16.46 -1.31 8.82
CA MET A 147 -16.21 -0.70 7.52
C MET A 147 -15.24 -1.52 6.65
N ALA A 148 -14.18 -2.07 7.24
CA ALA A 148 -13.25 -2.93 6.52
C ALA A 148 -13.95 -4.19 5.98
N LYS A 149 -14.86 -4.79 6.78
CA LYS A 149 -15.69 -5.91 6.32
C LYS A 149 -16.61 -5.50 5.18
N ASP A 150 -17.32 -4.38 5.30
CA ASP A 150 -18.27 -3.90 4.30
C ASP A 150 -17.58 -3.58 2.96
N LYS A 151 -16.35 -3.07 3.00
CA LYS A 151 -15.52 -2.79 1.81
C LYS A 151 -14.67 -3.98 1.34
N GLY A 152 -14.66 -5.10 2.07
CA GLY A 152 -13.81 -6.24 1.76
C GLY A 152 -12.30 -5.98 1.90
N ILE A 153 -11.90 -5.03 2.74
CA ILE A 153 -10.51 -4.63 2.95
C ILE A 153 -9.89 -5.50 4.05
N PRO A 154 -8.81 -6.27 3.77
CA PRO A 154 -8.12 -7.05 4.78
C PRO A 154 -7.38 -6.15 5.79
N ILE A 155 -7.43 -6.56 7.06
CA ILE A 155 -6.69 -5.90 8.16
C ILE A 155 -5.52 -6.81 8.59
N ARG A 156 -4.31 -6.25 8.62
CA ARG A 156 -3.15 -6.82 9.31
C ARG A 156 -3.12 -6.31 10.74
N ILE A 157 -3.30 -7.20 11.70
CA ILE A 157 -3.08 -6.93 13.13
C ILE A 157 -1.58 -7.06 13.40
N GLY A 158 -0.96 -6.05 14.01
CA GLY A 158 0.42 -6.15 14.49
C GLY A 158 0.85 -4.94 15.27
#